data_AF-A0A3N5UZZ3-F1
#
_entry.id   AF-A0A3N5UZZ3-F1
#
_cell.length_a   1.000
_cell.length_b   1.000
_cell.length_c   1.000
_cell.angle_alpha   90.00
_cell.angle_beta   90.00
_cell.angle_gamma   90.00
#
_symmetry.space_group_name_H-M   'P 1'
#
loop_
_entity.id
_entity.type
_entity.pdbx_description
1 polymer ?
#
loop_
_entity_poly.entity_id
_entity_poly.type
_entity_poly.pdbx_seq_one_letter_code
_entity_poly.pdbx_strand_id
1 'polypeptide(L)'
;MKYEETIDAICNASRLKMLINSHKGDIEQLDPKMAIELAKGELNELLEAMEADNYEKAITECGDVMNFIISVGYNAIEGYRRRK
;
A
#
# COMPACT_ATOMS: atom_id res chain seq x y z
N MET A 1 0.94 16.72 -14.69
CA MET A 1 1.49 15.86 -15.76
C MET A 1 2.35 14.73 -15.20
N LYS A 2 3.68 14.83 -15.01
CA LYS A 2 4.49 13.67 -14.54
C LYS A 2 4.06 13.10 -13.18
N TYR A 3 3.69 13.96 -12.22
CA TYR A 3 3.31 13.52 -10.87
C TYR A 3 1.95 12.83 -10.82
N GLU A 4 0.96 13.36 -11.55
CA GLU A 4 -0.38 12.74 -11.68
C GLU A 4 -0.30 11.40 -12.39
N GLU A 5 0.44 11.31 -13.51
CA GLU A 5 0.68 10.05 -14.20
C GLU A 5 1.33 9.00 -13.28
N THR A 6 2.23 9.44 -12.39
CA THR A 6 2.86 8.55 -11.39
C THR A 6 1.85 8.07 -10.36
N ILE A 7 1.00 8.96 -9.85
CA ILE A 7 -0.08 8.59 -8.91
C ILE A 7 -1.01 7.56 -9.56
N ASP A 8 -1.42 7.79 -10.80
CA ASP A 8 -2.32 6.89 -11.51
C ASP A 8 -1.70 5.50 -11.71
N ALA A 9 -0.41 5.44 -12.07
CA ALA A 9 0.33 4.19 -12.19
C ALA A 9 0.37 3.42 -10.86
N ILE A 10 0.72 4.08 -9.75
CA ILE A 10 0.77 3.47 -8.41
C ILE A 10 -0.62 3.02 -7.97
N CYS A 11 -1.67 3.82 -8.22
CA CYS A 11 -3.04 3.43 -7.92
C CYS A 11 -3.48 2.18 -8.68
N ASN A 12 -3.08 2.05 -9.95
CA ASN A 12 -3.38 0.86 -10.74
C ASN A 12 -2.63 -0.37 -10.21
N ALA A 13 -1.35 -0.22 -9.84
CA ALA A 13 -0.57 -1.29 -9.21
C ALA A 13 -1.19 -1.74 -7.88
N SER A 14 -1.56 -0.80 -7.02
CA SER A 14 -2.26 -1.04 -5.75
C SER A 14 -3.54 -1.86 -5.94
N ARG A 15 -4.40 -1.46 -6.89
CA ARG A 15 -5.64 -2.19 -7.22
C ARG A 15 -5.36 -3.60 -7.72
N LEU A 16 -4.36 -3.79 -8.58
CA LEU A 16 -3.97 -5.10 -9.06
C LEU A 16 -3.50 -6.01 -7.91
N LYS A 17 -2.68 -5.48 -7.00
CA LYS A 17 -2.23 -6.23 -5.83
C LYS A 17 -3.36 -6.59 -4.88
N MET A 18 -4.32 -5.68 -4.64
CA MET A 18 -5.54 -6.01 -3.88
C MET A 18 -6.33 -7.12 -4.56
N LEU A 19 -6.47 -7.08 -5.88
CA LEU A 19 -7.18 -8.13 -6.63
C LEU A 19 -6.48 -9.49 -6.47
N ILE A 20 -5.15 -9.54 -6.62
CA ILE A 20 -4.35 -10.76 -6.47
C ILE A 20 -4.44 -11.29 -5.04
N ASN A 21 -4.37 -10.40 -4.04
CA ASN A 21 -4.39 -10.74 -2.62
C ASN A 21 -5.80 -10.82 -2.01
N SER A 22 -6.86 -10.68 -2.81
CA SER A 22 -8.26 -10.63 -2.33
C SER A 22 -8.67 -11.86 -1.50
N HIS A 23 -8.04 -13.01 -1.73
CA HIS A 23 -8.25 -14.24 -0.97
C HIS A 23 -7.58 -14.24 0.42
N LYS A 24 -6.69 -13.29 0.71
CA LYS A 24 -5.94 -13.19 1.98
C LYS A 24 -6.68 -12.40 3.06
N GLY A 25 -7.89 -11.94 2.77
CA GLY A 25 -8.73 -11.16 3.68
C GLY A 25 -8.67 -9.66 3.42
N ASP A 26 -9.49 -8.92 4.16
CA ASP A 26 -9.67 -7.48 3.97
C ASP A 26 -8.56 -6.70 4.68
N ILE A 27 -7.75 -5.98 3.90
CA ILE A 27 -6.64 -5.18 4.41
C ILE A 27 -7.12 -4.07 5.36
N GLU A 28 -8.34 -3.56 5.16
CA GLU A 28 -8.98 -2.53 5.97
C GLU A 28 -9.35 -3.03 7.38
N GLN A 29 -9.45 -4.35 7.56
CA GLN A 29 -9.73 -4.97 8.86
C GLN A 29 -8.47 -5.30 9.66
N LEU A 30 -7.28 -5.06 9.10
CA LEU A 30 -6.02 -5.24 9.83
C LEU A 30 -5.94 -4.27 11.00
N ASP A 31 -5.35 -4.76 12.11
CA ASP A 31 -4.93 -3.87 13.19
C ASP A 31 -3.97 -2.79 12.63
N PRO A 32 -4.16 -1.50 12.94
CA PRO A 32 -3.34 -0.44 12.36
C PRO A 32 -1.85 -0.58 12.64
N LYS A 33 -1.44 -1.16 13.78
CA LYS A 33 -0.01 -1.38 14.05
C LYS A 33 0.52 -2.51 13.18
N MET A 34 -0.25 -3.58 13.00
CA MET A 34 0.10 -4.65 12.07
C MET A 34 0.25 -4.12 10.63
N ALA A 35 -0.69 -3.29 10.17
CA ALA A 35 -0.61 -2.68 8.83
C ALA A 35 0.66 -1.82 8.67
N ILE A 36 1.08 -1.10 9.70
CA ILE A 36 2.35 -0.35 9.69
C ILE A 36 3.57 -1.27 9.60
N GLU A 37 3.59 -2.38 10.34
CA GLU A 37 4.71 -3.34 10.26
C GLU A 37 4.79 -4.01 8.88
N LEU A 38 3.64 -4.35 8.28
CA LEU A 38 3.60 -4.88 6.92
C LEU A 38 4.07 -3.82 5.91
N ALA A 39 3.64 -2.57 6.04
CA ALA A 39 4.12 -1.47 5.19
C ALA A 39 5.64 -1.29 5.25
N LYS A 40 6.28 -1.51 6.40
CA LYS A 40 7.75 -1.48 6.52
C LYS A 40 8.40 -2.62 5.76
N GLY A 41 7.79 -3.81 5.74
CA GLY A 41 8.22 -4.93 4.92
C GLY A 41 8.24 -4.56 3.44
N GLU A 42 7.13 -4.01 2.94
CA GLU A 42 7.03 -3.59 1.54
C GLU A 42 7.97 -2.42 1.19
N LEU A 43 8.28 -1.54 2.15
CA LEU A 43 9.32 -0.52 1.97
C LEU A 43 10.73 -1.13 1.80
N ASN A 44 11.03 -2.24 2.47
CA ASN A 44 12.28 -2.96 2.25
C ASN A 44 12.30 -3.63 0.88
N GLU A 45 11.20 -4.27 0.45
CA GLU A 45 11.10 -4.85 -0.90
C GLU A 45 11.25 -3.78 -1.99
N LEU A 46 10.68 -2.59 -1.78
CA LEU A 46 10.85 -1.44 -2.66
C LEU A 46 12.32 -1.02 -2.73
N LEU A 47 13.01 -0.95 -1.60
CA LEU A 47 14.44 -0.62 -1.56
C LEU A 47 15.26 -1.64 -2.35
N GLU A 48 15.04 -2.93 -2.11
CA GLU A 48 15.72 -4.03 -2.83
C GLU A 48 15.46 -3.96 -4.35
N ALA A 49 14.22 -3.65 -4.76
CA ALA A 49 13.87 -3.50 -6.17
C ALA A 49 14.59 -2.31 -6.83
N MET A 50 14.73 -1.20 -6.10
CA MET A 50 15.46 -0.02 -6.57
C MET A 50 16.97 -0.29 -6.66
N GLU A 51 17.56 -0.98 -5.70
CA GLU A 51 18.98 -1.38 -5.72
C GLU A 51 19.29 -2.34 -6.87
N ALA A 52 18.32 -3.16 -7.26
CA ALA A 52 18.43 -4.09 -8.37
C ALA A 52 18.08 -3.49 -9.75
N ASP A 53 17.78 -2.18 -9.84
CA ASP A 53 17.26 -1.52 -11.04
C ASP A 53 16.01 -2.21 -11.64
N ASN A 54 15.22 -2.89 -10.80
CA ASN A 54 13.99 -3.58 -11.19
C ASN A 54 12.78 -2.65 -11.03
N TYR A 55 12.62 -1.73 -11.99
CA TYR A 55 11.60 -0.68 -11.89
C TYR A 55 10.16 -1.19 -11.95
N GLU A 56 9.89 -2.32 -12.62
CA GLU A 56 8.56 -2.93 -12.63
C GLU A 56 8.16 -3.42 -11.23
N LYS A 57 9.08 -4.11 -10.55
CA LYS A 57 8.89 -4.52 -9.14
C LYS A 57 8.78 -3.28 -8.25
N ALA A 58 9.61 -2.26 -8.43
CA ALA A 58 9.54 -1.04 -7.62
C ALA A 58 8.17 -0.34 -7.73
N ILE A 59 7.58 -0.25 -8.93
CA ILE A 59 6.23 0.32 -9.11
C ILE A 59 5.18 -0.55 -8.40
N THR A 60 5.34 -1.86 -8.44
CA THR A 60 4.44 -2.80 -7.76
C THR A 60 4.52 -2.64 -6.23
N GLU A 61 5.72 -2.55 -5.67
CA GLU A 61 5.93 -2.36 -4.22
C GLU A 61 5.46 -0.98 -3.73
N CYS A 62 5.53 0.06 -4.57
CA CYS A 62 4.85 1.32 -4.27
C CYS A 62 3.34 1.12 -4.07
N GLY A 63 2.72 0.24 -4.87
CA GLY A 63 1.31 -0.12 -4.75
C GLY A 63 0.99 -0.85 -3.44
N ASP A 64 1.84 -1.78 -2.99
CA ASP A 64 1.66 -2.49 -1.73
C ASP A 64 1.82 -1.59 -0.51
N VAL A 65 2.85 -0.73 -0.50
CA VAL A 65 3.00 0.31 0.53
C VAL A 65 1.75 1.18 0.57
N MET A 66 1.24 1.62 -0.60
CA MET A 66 0.04 2.46 -0.66
C MET A 66 -1.19 1.76 -0.06
N ASN A 67 -1.38 0.46 -0.34
CA ASN A 67 -2.48 -0.33 0.20
C ASN A 67 -2.47 -0.32 1.75
N PHE A 68 -1.32 -0.58 2.37
CA PHE A 68 -1.23 -0.58 3.84
C PHE A 68 -1.41 0.81 4.44
N ILE A 69 -0.84 1.85 3.83
CA ILE A 69 -1.01 3.23 4.30
C ILE A 69 -2.47 3.68 4.23
N ILE A 70 -3.19 3.31 3.16
CA ILE A 70 -4.63 3.57 3.03
C ILE A 70 -5.41 2.85 4.14
N SER A 71 -5.10 1.60 4.44
CA SER A 71 -5.74 0.86 5.53
C SER A 71 -5.55 1.55 6.90
N VAL A 72 -4.33 2.02 7.19
CA VAL A 72 -4.04 2.79 8.41
C VAL A 72 -4.86 4.09 8.45
N GLY A 73 -4.89 4.83 7.34
CA GLY A 73 -5.65 6.07 7.20
C GLY A 73 -7.15 5.86 7.40
N TYR A 74 -7.72 4.82 6.78
CA TYR A 74 -9.12 4.43 6.96
C TYR A 74 -9.45 4.17 8.43
N ASN A 75 -8.65 3.35 9.11
CA ASN A 75 -8.85 3.05 10.53
C ASN A 75 -8.75 4.29 11.42
N ALA A 76 -7.80 5.20 11.14
CA ALA A 76 -7.67 6.45 11.87
C ALA A 76 -8.89 7.37 11.68
N ILE A 77 -9.40 7.49 10.45
CA ILE A 77 -10.60 8.28 10.13
C ILE A 77 -11.82 7.70 10.83
N GLU A 78 -12.03 6.39 10.74
CA GLU A 78 -13.14 5.70 11.40
C GLU A 78 -13.06 5.80 12.93
N GLY A 79 -11.85 5.72 13.49
CA GLY A 79 -11.61 5.95 14.92
C GLY A 79 -11.95 7.38 15.34
N TYR A 80 -11.63 8.38 14.53
CA TYR A 80 -11.98 9.78 14.79
C TYR A 80 -13.48 10.02 14.72
N ARG A 81 -14.16 9.46 13.70
CA ARG A 81 -15.63 9.58 13.53
C ARG A 81 -16.39 9.01 14.72
N ARG A 82 -15.96 7.86 15.25
CA ARG A 82 -16.57 7.20 16.42
C ARG A 82 -16.44 7.98 17.73
N ARG A 83 -15.54 8.97 17.82
CA ARG A 83 -15.35 9.81 19.01
C ARG A 83 -16.21 11.07 19.02
N LYS A 84 -16.86 11.42 17.90
CA LYS A 84 -17.83 12.52 17.80
C LYS A 84 -19.23 12.01 18.08
#